data_AF-A0A0N0T7M3-F1
#
_entry.id   AF-A0A0N0T7M3-F1
#
_cell.length_a   1.000
_cell.length_b   1.000
_cell.length_c   1.000
_cell.angle_alpha   90.00
_cell.angle_beta   90.00
_cell.angle_gamma   90.00
#
_symmetry.space_group_name_H-M   'P 1'
#
loop_
_entity.id
_entity.type
_entity.pdbx_description
1 polymer ?
#
loop_
_entity_poly.entity_id
_entity_poly.type
_entity_poly.pdbx_seq_one_letter_code
_entity_poly.pdbx_strand_id
1 'polypeptide(L)'
;MISGSSVACVANEVTIPLLPCASINEVAEFYVMLGFTITHRQHRPTPYLSVRREEIQLHFFGIRGFDPSTSYSSCLVQVEDTRELFDAFADGMRAVYGKVLSSGIPRMTRPRRDGFLLVDPGGNWIRVVPAVQEPEPVRNGLARALHSAVTLAGSHGAERRALRILEGALARERDASEDDLALALEFREELLERLNLHR
;
A
#
# COMPACT_ATOMS: atom_id res chain seq x y z
N MET A 1 -42.19 10.87 -13.70
CA MET A 1 -40.87 11.29 -14.23
C MET A 1 -40.07 11.88 -13.09
N ILE A 2 -39.17 11.11 -12.48
CA ILE A 2 -38.26 11.61 -11.45
C ILE A 2 -36.97 11.99 -12.17
N SER A 3 -36.70 13.28 -12.22
CA SER A 3 -35.47 13.88 -12.75
C SER A 3 -34.27 13.26 -12.04
N GLY A 4 -33.51 12.43 -12.77
CA GLY A 4 -32.22 11.93 -12.32
C GLY A 4 -31.27 13.10 -12.16
N SER A 5 -30.96 13.47 -10.92
CA SER A 5 -29.88 14.40 -10.63
C SER A 5 -28.58 13.71 -11.02
N SER A 6 -27.89 14.19 -12.06
CA SER A 6 -26.55 13.72 -12.36
C SER A 6 -25.66 14.09 -11.19
N VAL A 7 -25.13 13.10 -10.48
CA VAL A 7 -24.02 13.32 -9.56
C VAL A 7 -22.87 13.82 -10.43
N ALA A 8 -22.50 15.09 -10.28
CA ALA A 8 -21.27 15.59 -10.87
C ALA A 8 -20.12 14.82 -10.21
N CYS A 9 -19.45 13.96 -10.98
CA CYS A 9 -18.16 13.42 -10.55
C CYS A 9 -17.22 14.62 -10.42
N VAL A 10 -16.73 14.90 -9.22
CA VAL A 10 -15.56 15.76 -9.08
C VAL A 10 -14.41 14.89 -9.57
N ALA A 11 -13.63 15.36 -10.52
CA ALA A 11 -12.47 14.61 -10.98
C ALA A 11 -11.28 14.98 -10.09
N ASN A 12 -10.48 13.97 -9.71
CA ASN A 12 -9.21 14.13 -8.98
C ASN A 12 -9.34 14.48 -7.48
N GLU A 13 -10.33 13.96 -6.75
CA GLU A 13 -10.31 14.06 -5.29
C GLU A 13 -9.19 13.22 -4.69
N VAL A 14 -8.51 13.77 -3.68
CA VAL A 14 -7.44 13.09 -2.94
C VAL A 14 -7.70 13.17 -1.45
N THR A 15 -7.45 12.06 -0.74
CA THR A 15 -7.47 12.04 0.72
C THR A 15 -6.04 12.09 1.22
N ILE A 16 -5.72 13.11 2.02
CA ILE A 16 -4.38 13.29 2.58
C ILE A 16 -4.49 13.29 4.12
N PRO A 17 -3.74 12.42 4.82
CA PRO A 17 -3.70 12.44 6.26
C PRO A 17 -3.09 13.75 6.77
N LEU A 18 -3.74 14.35 7.76
CA LEU A 18 -3.29 15.55 8.45
C LEU A 18 -2.99 15.19 9.91
N LEU A 19 -1.71 15.15 10.27
CA LEU A 19 -1.21 14.54 11.49
C LEU A 19 -0.76 15.60 12.53
N PRO A 20 -1.05 15.43 13.83
CA PRO A 20 -0.65 16.37 14.86
C PRO A 20 0.85 16.29 15.15
N CYS A 21 1.44 17.39 15.58
CA CYS A 21 2.79 17.41 16.13
C CYS A 21 2.99 18.59 17.08
N ALA A 22 4.00 18.50 17.95
CA ALA A 22 4.42 19.61 18.79
C ALA A 22 5.25 20.65 18.00
N SER A 23 6.08 20.18 17.05
CA SER A 23 7.01 20.99 16.27
C SER A 23 7.05 20.55 14.81
N ILE A 24 6.62 21.42 13.89
CA ILE A 24 6.71 21.16 12.44
C ILE A 24 8.16 21.16 11.94
N ASN A 25 9.11 21.73 12.68
CA ASN A 25 10.52 21.71 12.30
C ASN A 25 11.15 20.34 12.56
N GLU A 26 10.93 19.78 13.76
CA GLU A 26 11.43 18.44 14.11
C GLU A 26 10.84 17.37 13.19
N VAL A 27 9.53 17.46 12.91
CA VAL A 27 8.88 16.57 11.94
C VAL A 27 9.53 16.70 10.57
N ALA A 28 9.75 17.93 10.08
CA ALA A 28 10.31 18.09 8.75
C ALA A 28 11.75 17.58 8.64
N GLU A 29 12.61 17.84 9.62
CA GLU A 29 13.97 17.29 9.65
C GLU A 29 13.95 15.77 9.62
N PHE A 30 13.06 15.15 10.39
CA PHE A 30 12.87 13.72 10.42
C PHE A 30 12.41 13.15 9.06
N TYR A 31 11.38 13.72 8.45
CA TYR A 31 10.89 13.23 7.16
C TYR A 31 11.87 13.49 6.01
N VAL A 32 12.60 14.60 6.02
CA VAL A 32 13.68 14.84 5.05
C VAL A 32 14.80 13.79 5.19
N MET A 33 15.17 13.43 6.42
CA MET A 33 16.13 12.33 6.67
C MET A 33 15.65 10.99 6.08
N LEU A 34 14.34 10.73 6.09
CA LEU A 34 13.72 9.55 5.48
C LEU A 34 13.59 9.62 3.95
N GLY A 35 14.09 10.69 3.32
CA GLY A 35 14.05 10.89 1.86
C GLY A 35 12.78 11.58 1.35
N PHE A 36 11.97 12.20 2.22
CA PHE A 36 10.88 13.06 1.78
C PHE A 36 11.39 14.45 1.38
N THR A 37 10.64 15.10 0.51
CA THR A 37 10.81 16.51 0.16
C THR A 37 9.74 17.35 0.84
N ILE A 38 10.08 18.58 1.22
CA ILE A 38 9.10 19.54 1.75
C ILE A 38 8.40 20.20 0.56
N THR A 39 7.10 20.04 0.47
CA THR A 39 6.27 20.65 -0.58
C THR A 39 5.62 21.95 -0.12
N HIS A 40 5.37 22.10 1.19
CA HIS A 40 4.89 23.34 1.77
C HIS A 40 5.25 23.44 3.26
N ARG A 41 5.56 24.65 3.74
CA ARG A 41 5.79 24.92 5.16
C ARG A 41 5.29 26.32 5.52
N GLN A 42 4.50 26.40 6.59
CA GLN A 42 3.96 27.65 7.12
C GLN A 42 4.08 27.65 8.65
N HIS A 43 4.59 28.73 9.23
CA HIS A 43 4.69 28.87 10.70
C HIS A 43 3.49 29.59 11.33
N ARG A 44 2.85 30.51 10.60
CA ARG A 44 1.74 31.33 11.09
C ARG A 44 0.68 31.53 9.99
N PRO A 45 -0.60 31.74 10.36
CA PRO A 45 -1.13 31.79 11.73
C PRO A 45 -1.16 30.42 12.42
N THR A 46 -1.27 29.34 11.65
CA THR A 46 -1.25 27.96 12.14
C THR A 46 -0.02 27.25 11.59
N PRO A 47 0.81 26.61 12.45
CA PRO A 47 1.94 25.82 11.98
C PRO A 47 1.45 24.65 11.13
N TYR A 48 1.99 24.54 9.93
CA TYR A 48 1.62 23.54 8.94
C TYR A 48 2.82 23.10 8.13
N LEU A 49 2.87 21.82 7.80
CA LEU A 49 3.91 21.22 6.98
C LEU A 49 3.28 20.20 6.04
N SER A 50 3.71 20.19 4.78
CA SER A 50 3.43 19.13 3.81
C SER A 50 4.76 18.56 3.34
N VAL A 51 4.84 17.23 3.32
CA VAL A 51 6.00 16.49 2.79
C VAL A 51 5.53 15.43 1.81
N ARG A 52 6.39 15.13 0.82
CA ARG A 52 6.12 14.14 -0.21
C ARG A 52 7.33 13.26 -0.48
N ARG A 53 7.09 11.97 -0.64
CA ARG A 53 8.03 10.99 -1.20
C ARG A 53 7.26 10.16 -2.22
N GLU A 54 7.59 10.33 -3.50
CA GLU A 54 6.80 9.72 -4.60
C GLU A 54 5.30 10.05 -4.41
N GLU A 55 4.43 9.04 -4.36
CA GLU A 55 2.98 9.19 -4.15
C GLU A 55 2.59 9.36 -2.68
N ILE A 56 3.50 9.13 -1.73
CA ILE A 56 3.22 9.30 -0.31
C ILE A 56 3.20 10.79 0.02
N GLN A 57 2.02 11.28 0.38
CA GLN A 57 1.80 12.67 0.82
C GLN A 57 1.33 12.69 2.27
N LEU A 58 2.07 13.38 3.14
CA LEU A 58 1.74 13.51 4.56
C LEU A 58 1.71 14.98 4.93
N HIS A 59 0.62 15.41 5.56
CA HIS A 59 0.48 16.76 6.09
C HIS A 59 0.55 16.73 7.62
N PHE A 60 1.03 17.83 8.20
CA PHE A 60 1.16 18.00 9.64
C PHE A 60 0.65 19.37 10.07
N PHE A 61 0.10 19.43 11.27
CA PHE A 61 -0.29 20.66 11.93
C PHE A 61 0.27 20.72 13.36
N GLY A 62 0.73 21.90 13.76
CA GLY A 62 1.30 22.11 15.09
C GLY A 62 0.23 22.37 16.14
N ILE A 63 0.30 21.66 17.26
CA ILE A 63 -0.52 21.89 18.45
C ILE A 63 0.42 22.33 19.59
N ARG A 64 0.18 23.53 20.13
CA ARG A 64 1.00 24.07 21.22
C ARG A 64 0.85 23.21 22.49
N GLY A 65 1.98 22.74 23.03
CA GLY A 65 2.00 21.93 24.26
C GLY A 65 1.53 20.49 24.06
N PHE A 66 1.43 20.02 22.82
CA PHE A 66 1.10 18.64 22.51
C PHE A 66 2.19 17.69 23.00
N ASP A 67 1.78 16.63 23.69
CA ASP A 67 2.66 15.55 24.13
C ASP A 67 2.58 14.38 23.14
N PRO A 68 3.64 14.12 22.36
CA PRO A 68 3.70 13.02 21.40
C PRO A 68 3.39 11.65 22.02
N SER A 69 3.68 11.45 23.31
CA SER A 69 3.42 10.17 23.99
C SER A 69 1.93 9.86 24.15
N THR A 70 1.08 10.88 24.02
CA THR A 70 -0.38 10.79 24.12
C THR A 70 -1.09 10.78 22.75
N SER A 71 -0.33 10.78 21.65
CA SER A 71 -0.90 10.77 20.30
C SER A 71 -1.66 9.47 20.00
N TYR A 72 -2.91 9.60 19.56
CA TYR A 72 -3.73 8.51 19.01
C TYR A 72 -3.72 8.48 17.47
N SER A 73 -2.96 9.39 16.83
CA SER A 73 -3.00 9.55 15.38
C SER A 73 -2.32 8.38 14.67
N SER A 74 -2.97 7.89 13.61
CA SER A 74 -2.44 6.82 12.79
C SER A 74 -2.74 7.08 11.32
N CYS A 75 -1.83 6.64 10.45
CA CYS A 75 -1.94 6.69 9.01
C CYS A 75 -1.59 5.30 8.46
N LEU A 76 -2.34 4.84 7.46
CA LEU A 76 -2.01 3.64 6.70
C LEU A 76 -1.33 4.07 5.40
N VAL A 77 -0.18 3.46 5.12
CA VAL A 77 0.55 3.61 3.87
C VAL A 77 0.64 2.23 3.23
N GLN A 78 0.09 2.11 2.02
CA GLN A 78 0.13 0.89 1.23
C GLN A 78 1.18 1.02 0.15
N VAL A 79 2.08 0.04 0.07
CA VAL A 79 3.15 0.00 -0.95
C VAL A 79 3.29 -1.41 -1.50
N GLU A 80 3.77 -1.53 -2.74
CA GLU A 80 4.04 -2.82 -3.35
C GLU A 80 5.14 -3.59 -2.60
N ASP A 81 6.26 -2.93 -2.33
CA ASP A 81 7.38 -3.48 -1.56
C ASP A 81 7.60 -2.72 -0.24
N THR A 82 7.12 -3.30 0.86
CA THR A 82 7.35 -2.73 2.21
C THR A 82 8.80 -2.82 2.64
N ARG A 83 9.58 -3.77 2.12
CA ARG A 83 10.98 -3.96 2.49
C ARG A 83 11.86 -2.89 1.85
N GLU A 84 11.59 -2.53 0.59
CA GLU A 84 12.28 -1.44 -0.08
C GLU A 84 12.11 -0.12 0.68
N LEU A 85 10.87 0.22 1.06
CA LEU A 85 10.62 1.45 1.83
C LEU A 85 11.27 1.39 3.22
N PHE A 86 11.27 0.22 3.89
CA PHE A 86 11.96 0.03 5.16
C PHE A 86 13.46 0.28 5.04
N ASP A 87 14.11 -0.32 4.04
CA ASP A 87 15.56 -0.22 3.85
C ASP A 87 15.97 1.23 3.56
N ALA A 88 15.21 1.95 2.72
CA ALA A 88 15.42 3.39 2.47
C ALA A 88 15.33 4.23 3.76
N PHE A 89 14.32 3.98 4.60
CA PHE A 89 14.17 4.67 5.88
C PHE A 89 15.30 4.31 6.86
N ALA A 90 15.70 3.04 6.89
CA ALA A 90 16.77 2.56 7.76
C ALA A 90 18.11 3.20 7.39
N ASP A 91 18.38 3.38 6.10
CA ASP A 91 19.60 4.02 5.62
C ASP A 91 19.66 5.51 5.96
N GLY A 92 18.54 6.23 5.82
CA GLY A 92 18.41 7.60 6.31
C GLY A 92 18.70 7.71 7.80
N MET A 93 18.10 6.81 8.61
CA MET A 93 18.33 6.81 10.07
C MET A 93 19.79 6.50 10.41
N ARG A 94 20.42 5.55 9.71
CA ARG A 94 21.84 5.24 9.91
C ARG A 94 22.73 6.42 9.53
N ALA A 95 22.43 7.12 8.45
CA ALA A 95 23.21 8.27 8.01
C ALA A 95 23.21 9.41 9.04
N VAL A 96 22.07 9.68 9.68
CA VAL A 96 21.93 10.80 10.64
C VAL A 96 22.21 10.40 12.09
N TYR A 97 21.75 9.23 12.53
CA TYR A 97 21.83 8.78 13.92
C TYR A 97 22.85 7.65 14.16
N GLY A 98 23.50 7.15 13.11
CA GLY A 98 24.42 6.00 13.19
C GLY A 98 23.73 4.64 13.42
N LYS A 99 22.39 4.62 13.55
CA LYS A 99 21.60 3.41 13.82
C LYS A 99 20.14 3.59 13.42
N VAL A 100 19.43 2.48 13.27
CA VAL A 100 17.97 2.46 13.21
C VAL A 100 17.40 2.71 14.61
N LEU A 101 16.46 3.63 14.74
CA LEU A 101 15.81 3.95 16.00
C LEU A 101 14.76 2.88 16.35
N SER A 102 15.03 2.01 17.32
CA SER A 102 14.14 0.86 17.64
C SER A 102 13.18 1.08 18.82
N SER A 103 13.32 2.18 19.57
CA SER A 103 12.57 2.44 20.81
C SER A 103 12.38 3.93 21.04
N GLY A 104 11.37 4.30 21.83
CA GLY A 104 11.06 5.70 22.12
C GLY A 104 10.22 6.37 21.03
N ILE A 105 10.30 7.70 20.97
CA ILE A 105 9.68 8.54 19.95
C ILE A 105 10.80 9.46 19.43
N PRO A 106 11.13 9.42 18.12
CA PRO A 106 10.64 8.49 17.09
C PRO A 106 11.22 7.07 17.20
N ARG A 107 10.59 6.09 16.53
CA ARG A 107 11.09 4.70 16.38
C ARG A 107 10.55 4.01 15.13
N MET A 108 11.20 2.95 14.69
CA MET A 108 10.77 2.09 13.59
C MET A 108 10.93 0.62 13.98
N THR A 109 9.88 -0.19 13.81
CA THR A 109 9.91 -1.63 14.09
C THR A 109 10.63 -2.37 12.97
N ARG A 110 11.20 -3.55 13.27
CA ARG A 110 11.73 -4.44 12.24
C ARG A 110 10.62 -4.83 11.25
N PRO A 111 10.95 -4.98 9.95
CA PRO A 111 9.96 -5.36 8.95
C PRO A 111 9.56 -6.82 9.14
N ARG A 112 8.29 -7.10 8.88
CA ARG A 112 7.68 -8.43 8.88
C ARG A 112 6.95 -8.62 7.55
N ARG A 113 6.39 -9.81 7.34
CA ARG A 113 5.59 -10.13 6.14
C ARG A 113 4.42 -9.16 5.94
N ASP A 114 3.83 -8.69 7.04
CA ASP A 114 2.70 -7.76 7.10
C ASP A 114 3.13 -6.27 7.11
N GLY A 115 4.42 -5.99 6.93
CA GLY A 115 4.98 -4.63 6.87
C GLY A 115 5.68 -4.19 8.15
N PHE A 116 5.67 -2.89 8.44
CA PHE A 116 6.33 -2.30 9.60
C PHE A 116 5.61 -1.04 10.12
N LEU A 117 5.93 -0.65 11.36
CA LEU A 117 5.43 0.57 11.99
C LEU A 117 6.57 1.58 12.14
N LEU A 118 6.31 2.81 11.71
CA LEU A 118 7.10 3.99 12.01
C LEU A 118 6.30 4.87 12.98
N VAL A 119 6.92 5.26 14.09
CA VAL A 119 6.43 6.30 14.98
C VAL A 119 7.31 7.52 14.80
N ASP A 120 6.72 8.61 14.32
CA ASP A 120 7.42 9.86 14.02
C ASP A 120 7.63 10.73 15.29
N PRO A 121 8.29 11.90 15.20
CA PRO A 121 8.46 12.81 16.35
C PRO A 121 7.15 13.34 16.95
N GLY A 122 6.07 13.37 16.17
CA GLY A 122 4.73 13.71 16.65
C GLY A 122 4.04 12.56 17.39
N GLY A 123 4.68 11.39 17.51
CA GLY A 123 4.07 10.20 18.10
C GLY A 123 3.01 9.57 17.19
N ASN A 124 2.96 9.95 15.91
CA ASN A 124 2.00 9.45 14.93
C ASN A 124 2.40 8.05 14.46
N TRP A 125 1.44 7.15 14.33
CA TRP A 125 1.67 5.76 13.93
C TRP A 125 1.47 5.60 12.42
N ILE A 126 2.57 5.61 11.67
CA ILE A 126 2.57 5.36 10.22
C ILE A 126 2.73 3.86 10.00
N ARG A 127 1.65 3.21 9.61
CA ARG A 127 1.55 1.77 9.37
C ARG A 127 1.84 1.53 7.90
N VAL A 128 3.03 1.03 7.59
CA VAL A 128 3.39 0.65 6.23
C VAL A 128 3.04 -0.82 6.06
N VAL A 129 2.12 -1.11 5.14
CA VAL A 129 1.63 -2.45 4.86
C VAL A 129 1.73 -2.73 3.35
N PRO A 130 1.77 -4.01 2.93
CA PRO A 130 1.64 -4.34 1.52
C PRO A 130 0.34 -3.77 0.95
N ALA A 131 0.39 -3.26 -0.27
CA ALA A 131 -0.81 -2.88 -0.99
C ALA A 131 -1.73 -4.09 -1.07
N VAL A 132 -2.97 -3.92 -0.63
CA VAL A 132 -4.01 -4.90 -0.93
C VAL A 132 -4.26 -4.68 -2.42
N GLN A 133 -3.90 -5.65 -3.26
CA GLN A 133 -4.51 -5.70 -4.57
C GLN A 133 -6.00 -5.89 -4.30
N GLU A 134 -6.77 -4.82 -4.45
CA GLU A 134 -8.21 -4.98 -4.56
C GLU A 134 -8.40 -5.97 -5.70
N PRO A 135 -9.07 -7.12 -5.45
CA PRO A 135 -9.37 -8.01 -6.55
C PRO A 135 -10.17 -7.17 -7.53
N GLU A 136 -9.61 -6.96 -8.74
CA GLU A 136 -10.34 -6.39 -9.87
C GLU A 136 -11.73 -7.00 -9.84
N PRO A 137 -12.82 -6.19 -9.81
CA PRO A 137 -14.16 -6.71 -9.61
C PRO A 137 -14.41 -7.74 -10.67
N VAL A 138 -14.43 -9.00 -10.25
CA VAL A 138 -14.24 -10.08 -11.19
C VAL A 138 -15.48 -10.18 -12.07
N ARG A 139 -15.32 -9.76 -13.33
CA ARG A 139 -16.43 -9.43 -14.24
C ARG A 139 -17.29 -10.64 -14.63
N ASN A 140 -16.73 -11.86 -14.57
CA ASN A 140 -17.40 -13.11 -14.93
C ASN A 140 -16.83 -14.33 -14.17
N GLY A 141 -17.43 -15.52 -14.36
CA GLY A 141 -17.01 -16.75 -13.69
C GLY A 141 -15.60 -17.23 -14.06
N LEU A 142 -15.15 -16.97 -15.29
CA LEU A 142 -13.82 -17.35 -15.79
C LEU A 142 -12.71 -16.55 -15.11
N ALA A 143 -12.85 -15.23 -15.05
CA ALA A 143 -11.88 -14.37 -14.36
C ALA A 143 -11.74 -14.75 -12.87
N ARG A 144 -12.82 -15.24 -12.22
CA ARG A 144 -12.77 -15.70 -10.80
C ARG A 144 -11.98 -16.98 -10.67
N ALA A 145 -12.18 -17.89 -11.60
CA ALA A 145 -11.45 -19.15 -11.63
C ALA A 145 -9.96 -18.93 -11.93
N LEU A 146 -9.63 -18.00 -12.83
CA LEU A 146 -8.27 -17.58 -13.12
C LEU A 146 -7.58 -17.03 -11.86
N HIS A 147 -8.19 -16.04 -11.19
CA HIS A 147 -7.63 -15.48 -9.95
C HIS A 147 -7.42 -16.54 -8.86
N SER A 148 -8.40 -17.45 -8.70
CA SER A 148 -8.29 -18.57 -7.75
C SER A 148 -7.18 -19.55 -8.12
N ALA A 149 -7.02 -19.83 -9.42
CA ALA A 149 -5.98 -20.72 -9.92
C ALA A 149 -4.58 -20.12 -9.73
N VAL A 150 -4.38 -18.83 -10.03
CA VAL A 150 -3.11 -18.10 -9.80
C VAL A 150 -2.72 -18.16 -8.32
N THR A 151 -3.67 -17.82 -7.44
CA THR A 151 -3.46 -17.85 -5.99
C THR A 151 -3.10 -19.26 -5.49
N LEU A 152 -3.81 -20.30 -5.98
CA LEU A 152 -3.53 -21.69 -5.62
C LEU A 152 -2.19 -22.17 -6.17
N ALA A 153 -1.82 -21.81 -7.39
CA ALA A 153 -0.54 -22.20 -7.99
C ALA A 153 0.68 -21.59 -7.28
N GLY A 154 0.51 -20.46 -6.59
CA GLY A 154 1.52 -19.91 -5.69
C GLY A 154 1.68 -20.69 -4.37
N SER A 155 0.80 -21.65 -4.08
CA SER A 155 0.85 -22.51 -2.90
C SER A 155 1.49 -23.86 -3.23
N HIS A 156 2.45 -24.30 -2.41
CA HIS A 156 3.26 -25.51 -2.66
C HIS A 156 2.39 -26.77 -2.91
N GLY A 157 2.50 -27.35 -4.11
CA GLY A 157 1.87 -28.63 -4.47
C GLY A 157 0.39 -28.56 -4.88
N ALA A 158 -0.15 -27.36 -5.10
CA ALA A 158 -1.56 -27.15 -5.47
C ALA A 158 -1.79 -26.93 -6.98
N GLU A 159 -0.77 -27.07 -7.83
CA GLU A 159 -0.80 -26.78 -9.26
C GLU A 159 -1.84 -27.63 -10.01
N ARG A 160 -1.95 -28.94 -9.69
CA ARG A 160 -2.99 -29.81 -10.27
C ARG A 160 -4.41 -29.41 -9.88
N ARG A 161 -4.58 -28.80 -8.71
CA ARG A 161 -5.88 -28.30 -8.24
C ARG A 161 -6.22 -26.98 -8.92
N ALA A 162 -5.24 -26.10 -9.08
CA ALA A 162 -5.36 -24.85 -9.84
C ALA A 162 -5.79 -25.15 -11.30
N LEU A 163 -5.11 -26.09 -11.97
CA LEU A 163 -5.42 -26.47 -13.34
C LEU A 163 -6.87 -26.96 -13.50
N ARG A 164 -7.33 -27.86 -12.62
CA ARG A 164 -8.72 -28.36 -12.67
C ARG A 164 -9.78 -27.28 -12.50
N ILE A 165 -9.53 -26.30 -11.62
CA ILE A 165 -10.46 -25.18 -11.39
C ILE A 165 -10.55 -24.31 -12.65
N LEU A 166 -9.41 -24.02 -13.26
CA LEU A 166 -9.31 -23.21 -14.47
C LEU A 166 -9.99 -23.90 -15.67
N GLU A 167 -9.67 -25.17 -15.94
CA GLU A 167 -10.28 -25.95 -17.03
C GLU A 167 -11.79 -26.12 -16.84
N GLY A 168 -12.25 -26.33 -15.61
CA GLY A 168 -13.67 -26.41 -15.30
C GLY A 168 -14.43 -25.10 -15.50
N ALA A 169 -13.75 -23.95 -15.43
CA ALA A 169 -14.36 -22.66 -15.73
C ALA A 169 -14.35 -22.36 -17.23
N LEU A 170 -13.23 -22.65 -17.93
CA LEU A 170 -13.13 -22.56 -19.39
C LEU A 170 -14.22 -23.38 -20.10
N ALA A 171 -14.58 -24.55 -19.56
CA ALA A 171 -15.65 -25.39 -20.13
C ALA A 171 -17.07 -24.85 -19.89
N ARG A 172 -17.29 -24.00 -18.87
CA ARG A 172 -18.62 -23.54 -18.45
C ARG A 172 -18.94 -22.13 -18.92
N GLU A 173 -17.96 -21.25 -18.94
CA GLU A 173 -18.15 -19.83 -19.25
C GLU A 173 -18.06 -19.61 -20.75
N ARG A 174 -19.20 -19.32 -21.39
CA ARG A 174 -19.30 -19.14 -22.85
C ARG A 174 -19.32 -17.68 -23.30
N ASP A 175 -19.57 -16.77 -22.36
CA ASP A 175 -19.71 -15.33 -22.61
C ASP A 175 -18.56 -14.52 -21.99
N ALA A 176 -17.41 -15.15 -21.75
CA ALA A 176 -16.21 -14.48 -21.29
C ALA A 176 -15.67 -13.53 -22.37
N SER A 177 -15.04 -12.42 -21.95
CA SER A 177 -14.36 -11.52 -22.90
C SER A 177 -13.19 -12.23 -23.57
N GLU A 178 -12.82 -11.77 -24.78
CA GLU A 178 -11.64 -12.31 -25.48
C GLU A 178 -10.36 -12.16 -24.64
N ASP A 179 -10.23 -11.05 -23.89
CA ASP A 179 -9.12 -10.80 -22.98
C ASP A 179 -9.07 -11.81 -21.82
N ASP A 180 -10.21 -12.08 -21.17
CA ASP A 180 -10.29 -13.06 -20.08
C ASP A 180 -9.98 -14.49 -20.56
N LEU A 181 -10.43 -14.83 -21.78
CA LEU A 181 -10.14 -16.11 -22.42
C LEU A 181 -8.64 -16.26 -22.73
N ALA A 182 -8.02 -15.21 -23.29
CA ALA A 182 -6.60 -15.21 -23.60
C ALA A 182 -5.75 -15.43 -22.34
N LEU A 183 -6.01 -14.64 -21.28
CA LEU A 183 -5.31 -14.76 -19.99
C LEU A 183 -5.50 -16.14 -19.34
N ALA A 184 -6.72 -16.69 -19.40
CA ALA A 184 -7.00 -18.01 -18.83
C ALA A 184 -6.34 -19.15 -19.60
N LEU A 185 -6.23 -19.05 -20.93
CA LEU A 185 -5.53 -20.04 -21.76
C LEU A 185 -4.02 -19.97 -21.58
N GLU A 186 -3.45 -18.77 -21.53
CA GLU A 186 -2.02 -18.57 -21.26
C GLU A 186 -1.62 -19.19 -19.92
N PHE A 187 -2.34 -18.87 -18.85
CA PHE A 187 -2.05 -19.42 -17.53
C PHE A 187 -2.30 -20.94 -17.45
N ARG A 188 -3.23 -21.47 -18.24
CA ARG A 188 -3.44 -22.92 -18.36
C ARG A 188 -2.23 -23.61 -18.97
N GLU A 189 -1.67 -23.07 -20.04
CA GLU A 189 -0.46 -23.64 -20.67
C GLU A 189 0.74 -23.59 -19.72
N GLU A 190 0.92 -22.49 -18.98
CA GLU A 190 1.95 -22.39 -17.95
C GLU A 190 1.81 -23.49 -16.86
N LEU A 191 0.58 -23.77 -16.43
CA LEU A 191 0.32 -24.84 -15.46
C LEU A 191 0.61 -26.23 -16.03
N LEU A 192 0.34 -26.45 -17.32
CA LEU A 192 0.71 -27.69 -18.02
C LEU A 192 2.24 -27.83 -18.10
N GLU A 193 2.97 -26.73 -18.30
CA GLU A 193 4.45 -26.69 -18.30
C GLU A 193 5.00 -27.10 -16.95
N ARG A 194 4.55 -26.44 -15.89
CA ARG A 194 4.96 -26.74 -14.51
C ARG A 194 4.67 -28.18 -14.11
N LEU A 195 3.63 -28.80 -14.67
CA LEU A 195 3.23 -30.18 -14.39
C LEU A 195 3.80 -31.22 -15.34
N ASN A 196 4.54 -30.82 -16.38
CA ASN A 196 5.00 -31.67 -17.49
C ASN A 196 3.85 -32.44 -18.18
N LEU A 197 2.74 -31.75 -18.46
CA LEU A 197 1.53 -32.34 -19.04
C LEU A 197 1.28 -31.96 -20.52
N HIS A 198 2.25 -31.38 -21.22
CA HIS A 198 2.10 -31.09 -22.66
C HIS A 198 1.93 -32.36 -23.49
N ARG A 199 1.04 -32.27 -24.47
CA ARG A 199 0.85 -33.25 -25.54
C ARG A 199 1.01 -32.58 -26.89
#